data_AF-A0A5C4NK83-F1
#
_entry.id   AF-A0A5C4NK83-F1
#
_cell.length_a   1.000
_cell.length_b   1.000
_cell.length_c   1.000
_cell.angle_alpha   90.00
_cell.angle_beta   90.00
_cell.angle_gamma   90.00
#
_symmetry.space_group_name_H-M   'P 1'
#
loop_
_entity.id
_entity.type
_entity.pdbx_description
1 polymer ?
#
loop_
_entity_poly.entity_id
_entity_poly.type
_entity_poly.pdbx_seq_one_letter_code
_entity_poly.pdbx_strand_id
1 'polypeptide(L)'
;MGRIERLLRGAPDAALVGVRRDAHAAPCAATLRQLPEVFRRLERPFLLHCKSGADRSGLARALCVLHEGAAVAQARRHLSLRYLHMCRASAGVLGRVLDHRSRWLEQGPSGIENWVRSGYDPEAAQAGFER
;
A
#
# COMPACT_ATOMS: atom_id res chain seq x y z
N MET A 1 -10.23 21.75 -1.49
CA MET A 1 -10.13 22.27 -0.12
C MET A 1 -10.87 21.33 0.81
N GLY A 2 -10.16 20.56 1.66
CA GLY A 2 -10.79 19.49 2.45
C GLY A 2 -9.85 18.73 3.39
N ARG A 3 -9.03 19.48 4.15
CA ARG A 3 -8.59 19.25 5.53
C ARG A 3 -8.71 17.80 6.05
N ILE A 4 -7.70 16.96 5.80
CA ILE A 4 -7.39 15.73 6.58
C ILE A 4 -6.06 15.99 7.31
N GLU A 5 -6.01 17.05 8.11
CA GLU A 5 -4.83 17.44 8.90
C GLU A 5 -5.17 17.62 10.38
N ARG A 6 -6.36 17.18 10.82
CA ARG A 6 -6.81 17.45 12.18
C ARG A 6 -7.57 16.28 12.76
N LEU A 7 -6.83 15.25 13.19
CA LEU A 7 -7.30 14.42 14.29
C LEU A 7 -6.18 13.62 14.95
N LEU A 8 -5.26 14.31 15.65
CA LEU A 8 -4.54 13.77 16.81
C LEU A 8 -4.18 14.93 17.76
N ARG A 9 -5.17 15.50 18.46
CA ARG A 9 -4.86 16.17 19.73
C ARG A 9 -4.74 15.05 20.76
N GLY A 10 -3.51 14.71 21.16
CA GLY A 10 -3.28 13.83 22.31
C GLY A 10 -2.05 12.92 22.31
N ALA A 11 -1.29 12.80 21.21
CA ALA A 11 -0.02 12.07 21.21
C ALA A 11 1.10 13.06 20.84
N PRO A 12 1.99 13.44 21.79
CA PRO A 12 2.95 14.52 21.57
C PRO A 12 4.00 14.25 20.48
N ASP A 13 4.12 13.02 19.95
CA ASP A 13 5.17 12.64 18.98
C ASP A 13 4.65 11.84 17.76
N ALA A 14 3.40 12.05 17.31
CA ALA A 14 2.87 11.33 16.14
C ALA A 14 3.40 11.94 14.82
N ALA A 15 4.41 11.30 14.21
CA ALA A 15 4.87 11.63 12.87
C ALA A 15 3.78 11.29 11.81
N LEU A 16 3.24 12.31 11.14
CA LEU A 16 2.31 12.11 10.01
C LEU A 16 3.09 11.93 8.71
N VAL A 17 3.11 10.71 8.18
CA VAL A 17 3.68 10.45 6.86
C VAL A 17 2.56 10.37 5.81
N GLY A 18 2.36 11.49 5.10
CA GLY A 18 1.36 11.60 4.05
C GLY A 18 1.85 11.04 2.73
N VAL A 19 1.31 9.91 2.30
CA VAL A 19 1.51 9.39 0.94
C VAL A 19 0.20 9.54 0.17
N ARG A 20 0.12 10.51 -0.76
CA ARG A 20 -1.07 10.63 -1.62
C ARG A 20 -1.17 9.39 -2.49
N ARG A 21 -2.32 8.72 -2.41
CA ARG A 21 -2.69 7.61 -3.29
C ARG A 21 -4.12 7.77 -3.72
N ASP A 22 -4.34 7.47 -4.99
CA ASP A 22 -5.67 7.22 -5.49
C ASP A 22 -6.14 5.84 -4.96
N ALA A 23 -7.42 5.71 -4.65
CA ALA A 23 -8.01 4.42 -4.29
C ALA A 23 -8.26 3.55 -5.53
N HIS A 24 -8.25 4.16 -6.72
CA HIS A 24 -8.64 3.57 -8.00
C HIS A 24 -7.51 3.58 -9.04
N ALA A 25 -6.30 3.95 -8.65
CA ALA A 25 -5.11 3.88 -9.51
C ALA A 25 -3.93 3.19 -8.81
N ALA A 26 -3.12 2.51 -9.60
CA ALA A 26 -1.85 1.96 -9.15
C ALA A 26 -0.93 3.10 -8.64
N PRO A 27 -0.29 2.95 -7.46
CA PRO A 27 0.65 3.95 -7.00
C PRO A 27 1.82 4.09 -7.98
N CYS A 28 2.29 5.31 -8.23
CA CYS A 28 3.49 5.49 -9.06
C CYS A 28 4.73 4.88 -8.38
N ALA A 29 5.73 4.52 -9.19
CA ALA A 29 6.95 3.88 -8.69
C ALA A 29 7.68 4.73 -7.64
N ALA A 30 7.75 6.06 -7.85
CA ALA A 30 8.36 6.99 -6.89
C ALA A 30 7.69 6.91 -5.50
N THR A 31 6.36 6.77 -5.47
CA THR A 31 5.60 6.63 -4.23
C THR A 31 5.88 5.29 -3.52
N LEU A 32 5.96 4.18 -4.25
CA LEU A 32 6.28 2.89 -3.63
C LEU A 32 7.74 2.84 -3.13
N ARG A 33 8.68 3.48 -3.82
CA ARG A 33 10.09 3.55 -3.42
C ARG A 33 10.32 4.26 -2.09
N GLN A 34 9.45 5.20 -1.72
CA GLN A 34 9.55 5.91 -0.44
C GLN A 34 9.08 5.06 0.76
N LEU A 35 8.20 4.08 0.52
CA LEU A 35 7.56 3.35 1.62
C LEU A 35 8.49 2.58 2.54
N PRO A 36 9.53 1.87 2.08
CA PRO A 36 10.38 1.12 2.98
C PRO A 36 11.10 2.04 3.98
N GLU A 37 11.55 3.21 3.53
CA GLU A 37 12.16 4.21 4.41
C GLU A 37 11.15 4.72 5.45
N VAL A 38 9.90 4.97 5.01
CA VAL A 38 8.82 5.35 5.92
C VAL A 38 8.59 4.27 6.98
N PHE A 39 8.47 3.01 6.58
CA PHE A 39 8.25 1.91 7.51
C PHE A 39 9.44 1.68 8.45
N ARG A 40 10.68 1.92 8.00
CA ARG A 40 11.89 1.86 8.86
C ARG A 40 11.92 2.96 9.92
N ARG A 41 11.33 4.12 9.65
CA ARG A 41 11.28 5.27 10.59
C ARG A 41 10.06 5.26 11.51
N LEU A 42 9.01 4.53 11.17
CA LEU A 42 7.80 4.48 11.99
C LEU A 42 8.04 3.69 13.27
N GLU A 43 7.99 4.38 14.40
CA GLU A 43 7.98 3.75 15.72
C GLU A 43 6.63 3.05 15.97
N ARG A 44 6.67 1.96 16.74
CA ARG A 44 5.47 1.18 17.11
C ARG A 44 5.02 1.56 18.52
N PRO A 45 3.70 1.64 18.79
CA PRO A 45 2.59 1.44 17.85
C PRO A 45 2.32 2.68 16.98
N PHE A 46 1.89 2.48 15.73
CA PHE A 46 1.43 3.55 14.84
C PHE A 46 0.03 3.28 14.30
N LEU A 47 -0.68 4.35 13.93
CA LEU A 47 -1.98 4.29 13.26
C LEU A 47 -1.82 4.51 11.75
N LEU A 48 -2.45 3.64 10.97
CA LEU A 48 -2.57 3.79 9.53
C LEU A 48 -4.04 3.98 9.17
N HIS A 49 -4.39 5.13 8.58
CA HIS A 49 -5.75 5.35 8.12
C HIS A 49 -5.80 6.22 6.85
N CYS A 50 -6.90 6.10 6.11
CA CYS A 50 -7.31 7.03 5.06
C CYS A 50 -8.63 7.70 5.48
N LYS A 51 -9.34 8.35 4.55
CA LYS A 51 -10.65 8.95 4.83
C LYS A 51 -11.70 7.91 5.28
N SER A 52 -11.78 6.78 4.59
CA SER A 52 -12.82 5.75 4.79
C SER A 52 -12.29 4.45 5.38
N GLY A 53 -10.98 4.32 5.62
CA GLY A 53 -10.39 3.10 6.17
C GLY A 53 -10.35 1.89 5.22
N ALA A 54 -10.85 2.00 3.99
CA ALA A 54 -10.92 0.89 3.03
C ALA A 54 -9.64 0.77 2.18
N ASP A 55 -9.74 0.95 0.86
CA ASP A 55 -8.75 0.54 -0.14
C ASP A 55 -7.31 1.02 0.13
N ARG A 56 -7.12 2.33 0.34
CA ARG A 56 -5.78 2.90 0.58
C ARG A 56 -5.17 2.45 1.89
N SER A 57 -5.99 2.28 2.92
CA SER A 57 -5.52 1.77 4.21
C SER A 57 -5.17 0.30 4.10
N GLY A 58 -6.01 -0.48 3.41
CA GLY A 58 -5.77 -1.88 3.11
C GLY A 58 -4.46 -2.10 2.34
N LEU A 59 -4.23 -1.34 1.28
CA LEU A 59 -2.99 -1.43 0.50
C LEU A 59 -1.76 -1.03 1.32
N ALA A 60 -1.85 0.05 2.08
CA ALA A 60 -0.71 0.50 2.88
C ALA A 60 -0.42 -0.50 4.03
N ARG A 61 -1.44 -1.12 4.64
CA ARG A 61 -1.24 -2.22 5.60
C ARG A 61 -0.67 -3.47 4.93
N ALA A 62 -1.13 -3.82 3.72
CA ALA A 62 -0.58 -4.93 2.94
C ALA A 62 0.92 -4.73 2.67
N LEU A 63 1.33 -3.53 2.26
CA LEU A 63 2.73 -3.19 2.02
C LEU A 63 3.56 -3.16 3.31
N CYS A 64 2.96 -2.75 4.43
CA CYS A 64 3.59 -2.80 5.74
C CYS A 64 3.89 -4.25 6.17
N VAL A 65 2.94 -5.17 6.07
CA VAL A 65 3.22 -6.58 6.44
C VAL A 65 4.21 -7.25 5.47
N LEU A 66 4.20 -6.88 4.18
CA LEU A 66 5.23 -7.32 3.23
C LEU A 66 6.63 -6.82 3.61
N HIS A 67 6.73 -5.59 4.12
CA HIS A 67 7.98 -5.04 4.66
C HIS A 67 8.43 -5.76 5.92
N GLU A 68 7.50 -6.23 6.74
CA GLU A 68 7.75 -7.08 7.91
C GLU A 68 8.13 -8.54 7.54
N GLY A 69 8.18 -8.89 6.24
CA GLY A 69 8.55 -10.22 5.76
C GLY A 69 7.39 -11.20 5.58
N ALA A 70 6.14 -10.74 5.71
CA ALA A 70 4.97 -11.58 5.46
C ALA A 70 4.86 -12.01 3.99
N ALA A 71 4.21 -13.15 3.75
CA ALA A 71 3.92 -13.62 2.40
C ALA A 71 2.85 -12.76 1.70
N VAL A 72 2.87 -12.73 0.36
CA VAL A 72 1.86 -12.01 -0.45
C VAL A 72 0.43 -12.47 -0.12
N ALA A 73 0.24 -13.76 0.13
CA ALA A 73 -1.05 -14.30 0.55
C ALA A 73 -1.57 -13.68 1.87
N GLN A 74 -0.67 -13.43 2.83
CA GLN A 74 -1.04 -12.78 4.09
C GLN A 74 -1.38 -11.29 3.88
N ALA A 75 -0.58 -10.60 3.06
CA ALA A 75 -0.80 -9.20 2.70
C ALA A 75 -2.15 -8.99 2.00
N ARG A 76 -2.53 -9.91 1.11
CA ARG A 76 -3.79 -9.88 0.35
C ARG A 76 -5.03 -9.88 1.23
N ARG A 77 -4.97 -10.41 2.45
CA ARG A 77 -6.10 -10.40 3.40
C ARG A 77 -6.53 -8.97 3.81
N HIS A 78 -5.62 -8.00 3.70
CA HIS A 78 -5.91 -6.58 3.97
C HIS A 78 -6.65 -5.88 2.81
N LEU A 79 -6.81 -6.56 1.67
CA LEU A 79 -7.63 -6.14 0.53
C LEU A 79 -8.78 -7.14 0.36
N SER A 80 -9.76 -7.07 1.27
CA SER A 80 -10.90 -7.99 1.28
C SER A 80 -12.21 -7.26 1.56
N LEU A 81 -13.33 -7.95 1.29
CA LEU A 81 -14.67 -7.43 1.57
C LEU A 81 -14.87 -7.08 3.05
N ARG A 82 -14.14 -7.74 3.97
CA ARG A 82 -14.11 -7.36 5.40
C ARG A 82 -13.71 -5.91 5.63
N TYR A 83 -12.84 -5.37 4.77
CA TYR A 83 -12.38 -3.98 4.77
C TYR A 83 -13.04 -3.15 3.65
N LEU A 84 -14.20 -3.60 3.16
CA LEU A 84 -14.97 -2.96 2.08
C LEU A 84 -14.23 -2.81 0.75
N HIS A 85 -13.17 -3.60 0.54
CA HIS A 85 -12.44 -3.62 -0.72
C HIS A 85 -13.14 -4.54 -1.73
N MET A 86 -13.46 -4.00 -2.91
CA MET A 86 -14.10 -4.74 -4.01
C MET A 86 -13.10 -4.95 -5.15
N CYS A 87 -12.62 -6.20 -5.31
CA CYS A 87 -11.63 -6.55 -6.33
C CYS A 87 -12.15 -6.47 -7.78
N ARG A 88 -13.47 -6.51 -7.98
CA ARG A 88 -14.12 -6.42 -9.30
C ARG A 88 -14.55 -4.99 -9.68
N ALA A 89 -14.21 -4.00 -8.84
CA ALA A 89 -14.43 -2.59 -9.13
C ALA A 89 -13.08 -1.92 -9.48
N SER A 90 -13.09 -0.61 -9.74
CA SER A 90 -11.87 0.17 -10.04
C SER A 90 -10.80 0.04 -8.94
N ALA A 91 -11.20 -0.13 -7.68
CA ALA A 91 -10.28 -0.38 -6.57
C ALA A 91 -9.47 -1.69 -6.72
N GLY A 92 -9.92 -2.64 -7.55
CA GLY A 92 -9.22 -3.90 -7.84
C GLY A 92 -7.79 -3.71 -8.36
N VAL A 93 -7.46 -2.53 -8.88
CA VAL A 93 -6.09 -2.18 -9.27
C VAL A 93 -5.10 -2.26 -8.10
N LEU A 94 -5.55 -2.04 -6.86
CA LEU A 94 -4.69 -2.20 -5.68
C LEU A 94 -4.35 -3.67 -5.44
N GLY A 95 -5.26 -4.59 -5.79
CA GLY A 95 -4.98 -6.02 -5.80
C GLY A 95 -3.93 -6.41 -6.84
N ARG A 96 -3.93 -5.73 -8.00
CA ARG A 96 -2.94 -5.95 -9.08
C ARG A 96 -1.52 -5.59 -8.66
N VAL A 97 -1.35 -4.63 -7.75
CA VAL A 97 -0.04 -4.33 -7.16
C VAL A 97 0.52 -5.56 -6.42
N LEU A 98 -0.33 -6.30 -5.70
CA LEU A 98 0.09 -7.52 -5.01
C LEU A 98 0.30 -8.69 -5.98
N ASP A 99 -0.47 -8.77 -7.07
CA ASP A 99 -0.24 -9.75 -8.14
C ASP A 99 1.10 -9.52 -8.84
N HIS A 100 1.42 -8.27 -9.14
CA HIS A 100 2.71 -7.89 -9.68
C HIS A 100 3.84 -8.37 -8.76
N ARG A 101 3.70 -8.19 -7.45
CA ARG A 101 4.68 -8.66 -6.48
C ARG A 101 4.79 -10.19 -6.47
N SER A 102 3.66 -10.90 -6.52
CA SER A 102 3.64 -12.36 -6.56
C SER A 102 4.40 -12.88 -7.78
N ARG A 103 4.14 -12.32 -8.96
CA ARG A 103 4.83 -12.67 -10.21
C ARG A 103 6.33 -12.38 -10.17
N TRP A 104 6.72 -11.25 -9.58
CA TRP A 104 8.14 -10.94 -9.39
C TRP A 104 8.87 -12.01 -8.57
N LEU A 105 8.21 -12.57 -7.56
CA LEU A 105 8.81 -13.60 -6.70
C LEU A 105 8.98 -14.96 -7.39
N GLU A 106 8.33 -15.19 -8.54
CA GLU A 106 8.54 -16.40 -9.36
C GLU A 106 9.96 -16.45 -9.94
N GLN A 107 10.64 -15.30 -10.04
CA GLN A 107 12.05 -15.20 -10.48
C GLN A 107 13.04 -15.53 -9.35
N GLY A 108 12.54 -15.66 -8.11
CA GLY A 108 13.34 -16.00 -6.94
C GLY A 108 13.03 -15.12 -5.72
N PRO A 109 13.51 -15.52 -4.53
CA PRO A 109 13.34 -14.75 -3.30
C PRO A 109 13.95 -13.36 -3.45
N SER A 110 13.16 -12.32 -3.18
CA SER A 110 13.61 -10.92 -3.23
C SER A 110 12.88 -10.14 -2.16
N GLY A 111 13.53 -9.17 -1.50
CA GLY A 111 12.88 -8.30 -0.51
C GLY A 111 11.93 -7.29 -1.15
N ILE A 112 11.06 -6.67 -0.33
CA ILE A 112 10.17 -5.61 -0.81
C ILE A 112 10.95 -4.42 -1.39
N GLU A 113 12.09 -4.06 -0.78
CA GLU A 113 12.91 -2.92 -1.19
C GLU A 113 13.47 -3.09 -2.59
N ASN A 114 13.96 -4.29 -2.90
CA ASN A 114 14.48 -4.59 -4.23
C ASN A 114 13.37 -4.56 -5.28
N TRP A 115 12.19 -5.10 -4.96
CA TRP A 115 11.04 -5.05 -5.85
C TRP A 115 10.59 -3.62 -6.12
N VAL A 116 10.41 -2.75 -5.12
CA VAL A 116 9.97 -1.36 -5.38
C VAL A 116 11.02 -0.54 -6.14
N ARG A 117 12.32 -0.84 -5.97
CA ARG A 117 13.40 -0.14 -6.66
C ARG A 117 13.50 -0.53 -8.13
N SER A 118 13.51 -1.84 -8.39
CA SER A 118 13.97 -2.38 -9.68
C SER A 118 12.94 -3.25 -10.39
N GLY A 119 11.87 -3.65 -9.71
CA GLY A 119 10.93 -4.65 -10.21
C GLY A 119 9.47 -4.24 -10.24
N TYR A 120 9.09 -3.06 -9.74
CA TYR A 120 7.70 -2.60 -9.76
C TYR A 120 7.43 -1.74 -10.99
N ASP A 121 6.50 -2.19 -11.82
CA ASP A 121 5.98 -1.46 -12.96
C ASP A 121 4.52 -1.00 -12.68
N PRO A 122 4.28 0.32 -12.53
CA PRO A 122 2.94 0.85 -12.28
C PRO A 122 2.01 0.73 -13.49
N GLU A 123 2.54 0.70 -14.71
CA GLU A 123 1.72 0.53 -15.92
C GLU A 123 1.22 -0.90 -16.03
N ALA A 124 2.10 -1.89 -15.79
CA ALA A 124 1.70 -3.29 -15.71
C ALA A 124 0.68 -3.55 -14.58
N ALA A 125 0.80 -2.84 -13.46
CA ALA A 125 -0.19 -2.92 -12.37
C ALA A 125 -1.53 -2.26 -12.74
N GLN A 126 -1.51 -1.14 -13.48
CA GLN A 126 -2.70 -0.42 -13.93
C GLN A 126 -3.41 -1.11 -15.10
N ALA A 127 -2.71 -1.90 -15.90
CA ALA A 127 -3.23 -2.52 -17.11
C ALA A 127 -4.56 -3.26 -16.86
N GLY A 128 -5.59 -2.89 -17.63
CA GLY A 128 -6.95 -3.42 -17.51
C GLY A 128 -7.88 -2.64 -16.57
N PHE A 129 -7.44 -1.49 -16.03
CA PHE A 129 -8.25 -0.59 -15.21
C PHE A 129 -8.28 0.82 -15.80
N GLU A 130 -9.46 1.41 -15.89
CA GLU A 130 -9.66 2.82 -16.22
C GLU A 130 -9.12 3.69 -15.06
N ARG A 131 -8.50 4.84 -15.41
CA ARG A 131 -7.95 5.81 -14.44
C ARG A 131 -8.97 6.85 -14.04
#